data_AF-A0A7S4ENR9-F1
#
_entry.id   AF-A0A7S4ENR9-F1
#
_cell.length_a   1.000
_cell.length_b   1.000
_cell.length_c   1.000
_cell.angle_alpha   90.00
_cell.angle_beta   90.00
_cell.angle_gamma   90.00
#
_symmetry.space_group_name_H-M   'P 1'
#
loop_
_entity.id
_entity.type
_entity.pdbx_description
1 polymer ?
#
loop_
_entity_poly.entity_id
_entity_poly.type
_entity_poly.pdbx_seq_one_letter_code
_entity_poly.pdbx_strand_id
1 'polypeptide(L)'
;SSHPSTSSQPSSQPSSHPSTSFRPTSQTNAQSNTICDSACSSIRPAVLVSGISFKALVSSCLSGGVCEPGSPINCWNVSSVKDMSNAFRAQLLFNEPILCWDTSSVTNMDALFYQASAFNQPIDSWKTSSVTSIEGMFAGASTFNQPIDSWDTS
;
A
#
# COMPACT_ATOMS: atom_id res chain seq x y z
N SER A 1 49.22 0.57 38.87
CA SER A 1 48.60 1.64 38.06
C SER A 1 47.16 1.27 37.80
N SER A 2 46.26 2.13 38.25
CA SER A 2 44.83 1.94 38.42
C SER A 2 44.04 2.13 37.11
N HIS A 3 42.95 1.37 36.97
CA HIS A 3 41.82 1.45 36.01
C HIS A 3 41.26 2.88 35.78
N PRO A 4 40.41 3.17 34.74
CA PRO A 4 39.31 2.29 34.30
C PRO A 4 38.84 2.30 32.82
N SER A 5 37.93 1.35 32.59
CA SER A 5 37.07 1.08 31.44
C SER A 5 36.05 2.18 31.11
N THR A 6 35.69 2.30 29.83
CA THR A 6 34.40 2.84 29.31
C THR A 6 34.18 2.23 27.91
N SER A 7 33.29 1.27 27.66
CA SER A 7 31.82 1.37 27.47
C SER A 7 31.39 2.57 26.62
N SER A 8 30.98 2.34 25.36
CA SER A 8 29.74 2.85 24.75
C SER A 8 29.62 2.54 23.24
N GLN A 9 28.54 1.82 22.89
CA GLN A 9 27.78 1.90 21.63
C GLN A 9 26.32 2.17 22.07
N PRO A 10 25.38 2.63 21.23
CA PRO A 10 25.48 3.21 19.89
C PRO A 10 24.90 4.64 19.79
N SER A 11 25.46 5.45 18.89
CA SER A 11 24.82 6.68 18.43
C SER A 11 23.66 6.35 17.50
N SER A 12 22.45 6.59 17.98
CA SER A 12 21.23 6.67 17.18
C SER A 12 21.34 7.83 16.19
N GLN A 13 21.47 7.51 14.91
CA GLN A 13 21.36 8.47 13.82
C GLN A 13 19.87 8.52 13.38
N PRO A 14 19.18 9.66 13.49
CA PRO A 14 17.88 9.81 12.86
C PRO A 14 18.11 9.96 11.35
N SER A 15 17.78 8.91 10.58
CA SER A 15 17.70 9.00 9.13
C SER A 15 16.53 9.93 8.78
N SER A 16 16.84 11.19 8.55
CA SER A 16 15.95 12.17 7.95
C SER A 16 15.74 11.80 6.48
N HIS A 17 14.77 10.91 6.23
CA HIS A 17 14.15 10.86 4.91
C HIS A 17 13.33 12.15 4.76
N PRO A 18 13.51 12.92 3.68
CA PRO A 18 12.71 14.11 3.44
C PRO A 18 11.27 13.66 3.26
N SER A 19 10.42 13.96 4.25
CA SER A 19 8.98 13.93 4.09
C SER A 19 8.64 14.99 3.06
N THR A 20 8.55 14.60 1.80
CA THR A 20 7.85 15.37 0.79
C THR A 20 6.40 15.41 1.24
N SER A 21 6.03 16.51 1.92
CA SER A 21 4.66 16.85 2.22
C SER A 21 3.95 17.16 0.90
N PHE A 22 3.54 16.10 0.21
CA PHE A 22 2.58 16.20 -0.87
C PHE A 22 1.21 16.30 -0.22
N ARG A 23 0.60 17.47 -0.31
CA ARG A 23 -0.82 17.67 -0.03
C ARG A 23 -1.59 17.17 -1.28
N PRO A 24 -2.25 16.00 -1.27
CA PRO A 24 -2.98 15.56 -2.43
C PRO A 24 -4.36 16.23 -2.38
N THR A 25 -4.54 17.26 -3.19
CA THR A 25 -5.87 17.57 -3.74
C THR A 25 -6.26 16.39 -4.63
N SER A 26 -7.53 15.96 -4.55
CA SER A 26 -8.16 14.89 -5.34
C SER A 26 -7.48 14.69 -6.70
N GLN A 27 -6.71 13.60 -6.81
CA GLN A 27 -5.83 13.39 -7.95
C GLN A 27 -6.67 12.79 -9.08
N THR A 28 -6.81 13.53 -10.17
CA THR A 28 -7.47 13.00 -11.36
C THR A 28 -6.68 11.81 -11.91
N ASN A 29 -7.35 10.87 -12.59
CA ASN A 29 -6.73 9.68 -13.19
C ASN A 29 -5.53 9.99 -14.13
N ALA A 30 -5.52 11.18 -14.73
CA ALA A 30 -4.39 11.65 -15.55
C ALA A 30 -3.15 12.02 -14.71
N GLN A 31 -3.33 12.54 -13.49
CA GLN A 31 -2.24 12.88 -12.57
C GLN A 31 -1.64 11.64 -11.91
N SER A 32 -2.46 10.63 -11.59
CA SER A 32 -1.97 9.36 -11.06
C SER A 32 -1.05 8.64 -12.04
N ASN A 33 -1.35 8.63 -13.34
CA ASN A 33 -0.48 7.98 -14.33
C ASN A 33 0.92 8.60 -14.40
N THR A 34 1.03 9.94 -14.44
CA THR A 34 2.35 10.61 -14.47
C THR A 34 3.13 10.41 -13.17
N ILE A 35 2.45 10.35 -12.03
CA ILE A 35 3.08 10.04 -10.73
C ILE A 35 3.65 8.62 -10.76
N CYS A 36 2.90 7.65 -11.27
CA CYS A 36 3.33 6.27 -11.35
C CYS A 36 4.50 6.04 -12.31
N ASP A 37 4.50 6.73 -13.44
CA ASP A 37 5.60 6.67 -14.41
C ASP A 37 6.91 7.21 -13.83
N SER A 38 6.84 8.19 -12.92
CA SER A 38 8.01 8.76 -12.24
C SER A 38 8.44 7.99 -10.99
N ALA A 39 7.49 7.35 -10.28
CA ALA A 39 7.75 6.63 -9.04
C ALA A 39 8.19 5.17 -9.26
N CYS A 40 7.87 4.61 -10.44
CA CYS A 40 8.17 3.24 -10.78
C CYS A 40 9.14 3.15 -11.95
N SER A 41 9.99 2.13 -11.95
CA SER A 41 10.77 1.75 -13.12
C SER A 41 9.84 1.41 -14.30
N SER A 42 10.34 1.53 -15.53
CA SER A 42 9.57 1.29 -16.76
C SER A 42 8.99 -0.13 -16.88
N ILE A 43 9.43 -1.07 -16.03
CA ILE A 43 8.90 -2.43 -15.96
C ILE A 43 8.23 -2.60 -14.60
N ARG A 44 6.90 -2.53 -14.60
CA ARG A 44 6.07 -2.88 -13.45
C ARG A 44 5.82 -4.38 -13.45
N PRO A 45 6.27 -5.12 -12.43
CA PRO A 45 6.19 -6.56 -12.47
C PRO A 45 4.74 -7.03 -12.26
N ALA A 46 4.31 -7.98 -13.09
CA ALA A 46 2.94 -8.45 -13.11
C ALA A 46 2.62 -9.38 -11.93
N VAL A 47 1.54 -9.08 -11.22
CA VAL A 47 0.97 -9.92 -10.18
C VAL A 47 -0.16 -10.74 -10.79
N LEU A 48 0.05 -12.04 -10.91
CA LEU A 48 -0.88 -12.98 -11.57
C LEU A 48 -1.67 -13.85 -10.58
N VAL A 49 -1.59 -13.54 -9.29
CA VAL A 49 -2.27 -14.27 -8.21
C VAL A 49 -3.44 -13.46 -7.64
N SER A 50 -4.43 -14.12 -7.06
CA SER A 50 -5.61 -13.50 -6.44
C SER A 50 -5.97 -14.19 -5.13
N GLY A 51 -6.83 -13.56 -4.33
CA GLY A 51 -7.36 -14.08 -3.07
C GLY A 51 -6.26 -14.41 -2.07
N ILE A 52 -6.32 -15.62 -1.48
CA ILE A 52 -5.36 -16.08 -0.47
C ILE A 52 -3.91 -15.97 -0.97
N SER A 53 -3.65 -16.24 -2.25
CA SER A 53 -2.31 -16.16 -2.82
C SER A 53 -1.83 -14.71 -2.95
N PHE A 54 -2.72 -13.78 -3.30
CA PHE A 54 -2.41 -12.35 -3.30
C PHE A 54 -2.15 -11.82 -1.88
N LYS A 55 -2.98 -12.21 -0.91
CA LYS A 55 -2.76 -11.92 0.51
C LYS A 55 -1.40 -12.46 1.01
N ALA A 56 -1.05 -13.69 0.65
CA ALA A 56 0.23 -14.28 1.04
C ALA A 56 1.41 -13.51 0.43
N LEU A 57 1.28 -13.07 -0.83
CA LEU A 57 2.29 -12.25 -1.50
C LEU A 57 2.49 -10.90 -0.79
N VAL A 58 1.40 -10.19 -0.46
CA VAL A 58 1.46 -8.93 0.30
C VAL A 58 2.07 -9.17 1.68
N SER A 59 1.65 -10.21 2.39
CA SER A 59 2.18 -10.53 3.73
C SER A 59 3.68 -10.83 3.69
N SER A 60 4.14 -11.54 2.66
CA SER A 60 5.56 -11.81 2.43
C SER A 60 6.35 -10.51 2.26
N CYS A 61 5.90 -9.63 1.35
CA CYS A 61 6.48 -8.31 1.10
C CYS A 61 6.60 -7.46 2.39
N LEU A 62 5.55 -7.42 3.22
CA LEU A 62 5.52 -6.59 4.43
C LEU A 62 6.29 -7.19 5.62
N SER A 63 6.47 -8.52 5.66
CA SER A 63 7.18 -9.20 6.76
C SER A 63 8.71 -9.20 6.63
N GLY A 64 9.24 -9.14 5.40
CA GLY A 64 10.68 -9.28 5.11
C GLY A 64 11.36 -8.03 4.55
N GLY A 65 10.62 -6.95 4.30
CA GLY A 65 11.14 -5.70 3.72
C GLY A 65 11.53 -5.78 2.25
N VAL A 66 11.49 -6.96 1.63
CA VAL A 66 11.70 -7.15 0.19
C VAL A 66 10.38 -7.57 -0.44
N CYS A 67 9.84 -6.68 -1.26
CA CYS A 67 8.61 -6.92 -1.99
C CYS A 67 8.92 -7.65 -3.29
N GLU A 68 8.75 -8.97 -3.27
CA GLU A 68 8.80 -9.76 -4.49
C GLU A 68 7.56 -9.51 -5.33
N PRO A 69 7.70 -9.26 -6.64
CA PRO A 69 8.93 -9.26 -7.46
C PRO A 69 9.77 -7.96 -7.38
N GLY A 70 10.87 -7.98 -6.60
CA GLY A 70 11.94 -6.97 -6.47
C GLY A 70 11.60 -5.46 -6.59
N SER A 71 10.37 -5.04 -6.34
CA SER A 71 9.87 -3.68 -6.63
C SER A 71 9.01 -3.19 -5.48
N PRO A 72 9.00 -1.87 -5.18
CA PRO A 72 8.08 -1.31 -4.20
C PRO A 72 6.64 -1.74 -4.49
N ILE A 73 5.86 -2.03 -3.44
CA ILE A 73 4.49 -2.54 -3.58
C ILE A 73 3.59 -1.64 -4.44
N ASN A 74 3.80 -0.33 -4.39
CA ASN A 74 3.14 0.65 -5.27
C ASN A 74 3.28 0.29 -6.76
N CYS A 75 4.43 -0.26 -7.15
CA CYS A 75 4.80 -0.48 -8.54
C CYS A 75 4.34 -1.83 -9.10
N TRP A 76 3.73 -2.69 -8.30
CA TRP A 76 3.16 -3.95 -8.78
C TRP A 76 2.07 -3.69 -9.82
N ASN A 77 2.14 -4.39 -10.95
CA ASN A 77 1.04 -4.39 -11.91
C ASN A 77 -0.01 -5.42 -11.47
N VAL A 78 -1.09 -4.92 -10.87
CA VAL A 78 -2.21 -5.72 -10.34
C VAL A 78 -3.40 -5.81 -11.29
N SER A 79 -3.26 -5.42 -12.57
CA SER A 79 -4.38 -5.37 -13.53
C SER A 79 -5.04 -6.73 -13.80
N SER A 80 -4.40 -7.83 -13.42
CA SER A 80 -4.90 -9.20 -13.54
C SER A 80 -5.51 -9.76 -12.24
N VAL A 81 -5.37 -9.03 -11.12
CA VAL A 81 -5.86 -9.46 -9.81
C VAL A 81 -7.36 -9.24 -9.72
N LYS A 82 -8.12 -10.29 -9.36
CA LYS A 82 -9.58 -10.23 -9.22
C LYS A 82 -10.06 -10.14 -7.77
N ASP A 83 -9.35 -10.81 -6.87
CA ASP A 83 -9.69 -10.87 -5.46
C ASP A 83 -8.51 -10.32 -4.67
N MET A 84 -8.74 -9.19 -3.99
CA MET A 84 -7.78 -8.54 -3.11
C MET A 84 -8.11 -8.77 -1.62
N SER A 85 -9.13 -9.55 -1.31
CA SER A 85 -9.67 -9.66 0.04
C SER A 85 -8.59 -9.96 1.09
N ASN A 86 -8.70 -9.29 2.23
CA ASN A 86 -7.81 -9.45 3.39
C ASN A 86 -6.30 -9.19 3.15
N ALA A 87 -5.87 -8.63 2.02
CA ALA A 87 -4.45 -8.56 1.69
C ALA A 87 -3.63 -7.70 2.66
N PHE A 88 -4.21 -6.62 3.21
CA PHE A 88 -3.59 -5.78 4.24
C PHE A 88 -4.24 -5.96 5.62
N ARG A 89 -5.00 -7.04 5.82
CA ARG A 89 -5.66 -7.31 7.10
C ARG A 89 -4.65 -7.38 8.24
N ALA A 90 -4.87 -6.56 9.27
CA ALA A 90 -4.02 -6.44 10.46
C ALA A 90 -2.56 -6.03 10.18
N GLN A 91 -2.28 -5.40 9.02
CA GLN A 91 -0.98 -4.79 8.75
C GLN A 91 -0.88 -3.45 9.49
N LEU A 92 -0.66 -3.51 10.81
CA LEU A 92 -0.79 -2.38 11.74
C LEU A 92 0.12 -1.19 11.41
N LEU A 93 1.25 -1.43 10.74
CA LEU A 93 2.26 -0.41 10.41
C LEU A 93 2.25 -0.01 8.93
N PHE A 94 1.39 -0.62 8.11
CA PHE A 94 1.37 -0.37 6.68
C PHE A 94 0.76 0.99 6.37
N ASN A 95 1.57 1.87 5.77
CA ASN A 95 1.13 3.19 5.28
C ASN A 95 1.93 3.62 4.03
N GLU A 96 2.40 2.66 3.24
CA GLU A 96 3.14 2.91 2.01
C GLU A 96 2.19 3.15 0.82
N PRO A 97 2.57 3.96 -0.18
CA PRO A 97 1.70 4.29 -1.30
C PRO A 97 1.33 3.04 -2.13
N ILE A 98 0.08 3.01 -2.59
CA ILE A 98 -0.50 1.99 -3.49
C ILE A 98 -1.41 2.63 -4.56
N LEU A 99 -1.18 3.91 -4.85
CA LEU A 99 -1.99 4.71 -5.76
C LEU A 99 -1.87 4.26 -7.22
N CYS A 100 -0.80 3.52 -7.55
CA CYS A 100 -0.49 3.11 -8.92
C CYS A 100 -1.17 1.83 -9.37
N TRP A 101 -1.89 1.16 -8.49
CA TRP A 101 -2.60 -0.07 -8.80
C TRP A 101 -3.78 0.20 -9.76
N ASP A 102 -3.83 -0.54 -10.88
CA ASP A 102 -5.02 -0.58 -11.73
C ASP A 102 -5.97 -1.66 -11.19
N THR A 103 -7.01 -1.21 -10.49
CA THR A 103 -8.00 -2.09 -9.86
C THR A 103 -9.20 -2.40 -10.75
N SER A 104 -9.18 -2.05 -12.04
CA SER A 104 -10.32 -2.25 -12.96
C SER A 104 -10.85 -3.68 -13.06
N SER A 105 -9.98 -4.67 -12.82
CA SER A 105 -10.32 -6.11 -12.86
C SER A 105 -10.75 -6.68 -11.51
N VAL A 106 -10.66 -5.90 -10.43
CA VAL A 106 -10.95 -6.37 -9.07
C VAL A 106 -12.45 -6.47 -8.88
N THR A 107 -12.90 -7.62 -8.36
CA THR A 107 -14.30 -7.90 -8.04
C THR A 107 -14.54 -8.02 -6.53
N ASN A 108 -13.51 -8.32 -5.74
CA ASN A 108 -13.63 -8.46 -4.28
C ASN A 108 -12.52 -7.66 -3.55
N MET A 109 -12.93 -6.76 -2.65
CA MET A 109 -12.05 -5.97 -1.75
C MET A 109 -12.43 -6.14 -0.26
N ASP A 110 -13.11 -7.24 0.10
CA ASP A 110 -13.56 -7.52 1.46
C ASP A 110 -12.40 -7.47 2.46
N ALA A 111 -12.62 -6.74 3.55
CA ALA A 111 -11.69 -6.61 4.65
C ALA A 111 -10.25 -6.24 4.23
N LEU A 112 -10.06 -5.60 3.06
CA LEU A 112 -8.74 -5.34 2.47
C LEU A 112 -7.81 -4.64 3.46
N PHE A 113 -8.32 -3.62 4.17
CA PHE A 113 -7.62 -2.84 5.20
C PHE A 113 -8.18 -3.07 6.61
N TYR A 114 -8.84 -4.22 6.86
CA TYR A 114 -9.41 -4.51 8.17
C TYR A 114 -8.31 -4.49 9.24
N GLN A 115 -8.48 -3.65 10.27
CA GLN A 115 -7.49 -3.38 11.32
C GLN A 115 -6.12 -2.87 10.83
N ALA A 116 -5.99 -2.34 9.61
CA ALA A 116 -4.77 -1.67 9.16
C ALA A 116 -4.70 -0.25 9.76
N SER A 117 -4.44 -0.15 11.07
CA SER A 117 -4.66 1.07 11.85
C SER A 117 -3.85 2.28 11.38
N ALA A 118 -2.65 2.10 10.82
CA ALA A 118 -1.80 3.18 10.32
C ALA A 118 -2.11 3.63 8.88
N PHE A 119 -2.94 2.89 8.13
CA PHE A 119 -3.15 3.16 6.71
C PHE A 119 -3.91 4.47 6.48
N ASN A 120 -3.33 5.38 5.71
CA ASN A 120 -3.93 6.68 5.36
C ASN A 120 -3.42 7.21 4.00
N GLN A 121 -3.26 6.32 3.02
CA GLN A 121 -2.82 6.70 1.67
C GLN A 121 -4.01 6.94 0.74
N PRO A 122 -3.88 7.88 -0.22
CA PRO A 122 -4.93 8.15 -1.19
C PRO A 122 -5.16 6.93 -2.10
N ILE A 123 -6.43 6.61 -2.33
CA ILE A 123 -6.92 5.50 -3.15
C ILE A 123 -8.17 5.91 -3.97
N ASP A 124 -8.40 7.22 -4.12
CA ASP A 124 -9.46 7.80 -4.94
C ASP A 124 -9.28 7.47 -6.43
N SER A 125 -8.06 7.14 -6.86
CA SER A 125 -7.78 6.71 -8.24
C SER A 125 -8.25 5.28 -8.56
N TRP A 126 -8.62 4.49 -7.55
CA TRP A 126 -9.03 3.11 -7.76
C TRP A 126 -10.37 3.03 -8.49
N LYS A 127 -10.43 2.14 -9.48
CA LYS A 127 -11.64 1.83 -10.23
C LYS A 127 -12.41 0.75 -9.49
N THR A 128 -13.60 1.08 -9.00
CA THR A 128 -14.46 0.15 -8.22
C THR A 128 -15.69 -0.33 -8.98
N SER A 129 -15.90 0.08 -10.24
CA SER A 129 -17.08 -0.27 -11.04
C SER A 129 -17.29 -1.78 -11.27
N SER A 130 -16.25 -2.59 -11.10
CA SER A 130 -16.30 -4.05 -11.21
C SER A 130 -16.42 -4.75 -9.85
N VAL A 131 -16.31 -4.00 -8.75
CA VAL A 131 -16.28 -4.54 -7.39
C VAL A 131 -17.70 -4.88 -6.96
N THR A 132 -17.90 -6.12 -6.54
CA THR A 132 -19.19 -6.62 -6.05
C THR A 132 -19.24 -6.71 -4.53
N SER A 133 -18.10 -6.59 -3.85
CA SER A 133 -18.03 -6.70 -2.38
C SER A 133 -16.88 -5.87 -1.79
N ILE A 134 -17.21 -5.07 -0.78
CA ILE A 134 -16.31 -4.18 0.00
C ILE A 134 -16.54 -4.34 1.51
N GLU A 135 -17.05 -5.50 1.94
CA GLU A 135 -17.50 -5.72 3.31
C GLU A 135 -16.35 -5.51 4.31
N GLY A 136 -16.56 -4.65 5.30
CA GLY A 136 -15.58 -4.42 6.36
C GLY A 136 -14.23 -3.87 5.89
N MET A 137 -14.13 -3.34 4.66
CA MET A 137 -12.86 -2.92 4.02
C MET A 137 -11.98 -2.05 4.92
N PHE A 138 -12.58 -1.09 5.64
CA PHE A 138 -11.88 -0.17 6.56
C PHE A 138 -12.22 -0.37 8.03
N ALA A 139 -12.91 -1.46 8.40
CA ALA A 139 -13.27 -1.66 9.80
C ALA A 139 -11.99 -1.82 10.66
N GLY A 140 -11.78 -0.89 11.60
CA GLY A 140 -10.56 -0.81 12.41
C GLY A 140 -9.36 -0.09 11.76
N ALA A 141 -9.48 0.44 10.54
CA ALA A 141 -8.47 1.30 9.91
C ALA A 141 -8.57 2.74 10.44
N SER A 142 -8.23 2.93 11.73
CA SER A 142 -8.57 4.14 12.49
C SER A 142 -7.97 5.45 11.97
N THR A 143 -6.88 5.41 11.21
CA THR A 143 -6.21 6.61 10.67
C THR A 143 -6.73 7.01 9.29
N PHE A 144 -7.48 6.14 8.60
CA PHE A 144 -7.90 6.39 7.22
C PHE A 144 -8.87 7.57 7.16
N ASN A 145 -8.46 8.63 6.45
CA ASN A 145 -9.24 9.84 6.26
C ASN A 145 -8.94 10.45 4.87
N GLN A 146 -9.08 9.65 3.83
CA GLN A 146 -8.85 10.05 2.44
C GLN A 146 -10.17 10.09 1.66
N PRO A 147 -10.27 10.93 0.62
CA PRO A 147 -11.43 10.96 -0.26
C PRO A 147 -11.65 9.60 -0.95
N ILE A 148 -12.92 9.22 -1.12
CA ILE A 148 -13.40 8.03 -1.86
C ILE A 148 -14.66 8.35 -2.67
N ASP A 149 -14.90 9.64 -2.93
CA ASP A 149 -16.09 10.15 -3.64
C ASP A 149 -16.14 9.74 -5.12
N SER A 150 -15.02 9.30 -5.69
CA SER A 150 -14.91 8.78 -7.05
C SER A 150 -15.35 7.32 -7.19
N TRP A 151 -15.60 6.61 -6.09
CA TRP A 151 -15.92 5.19 -6.12
C TRP A 151 -17.38 4.96 -6.50
N ASP A 152 -17.58 4.08 -7.47
CA ASP A 152 -18.90 3.54 -7.76
C ASP A 152 -19.27 2.52 -6.68
N THR A 153 -20.38 2.77 -5.98
CA THR A 153 -20.91 1.95 -4.87
C THR A 153 -22.41 1.66 -5.07
N SER A 154 -22.91 1.84 -6.29
CA SER A 154 -24.34 1.74 -6.64
C SER A 154 -24.87 0.33 -6.86
#